data_AF-A0A349DCP7-F1
#
_entry.id   AF-A0A349DCP7-F1
#
_cell.length_a   1.000
_cell.length_b   1.000
_cell.length_c   1.000
_cell.angle_alpha   90.00
_cell.angle_beta   90.00
_cell.angle_gamma   90.00
#
_symmetry.space_group_name_H-M   'P 1'
#
loop_
_entity.id
_entity.type
_entity.pdbx_description
1 polymer ?
#
loop_
_entity_poly.entity_id
_entity_poly.type
_entity_poly.pdbx_seq_one_letter_code
_entity_poly.pdbx_strand_id
1 'polypeptide(L)'
;RCYPWGRENTELIEWYKKLGEIRKDNPVFKDGKFEILSAVAGCVAFSRKNDSEAILVISNSNPHPITYYVKSEWCDAYDLLGNGRVAANMVDIEEKSTVILKRK
;
A
#
# COMPACT_ATOMS: atom_id res chain seq x y z
N ARG A 1 -2.40 17.58 -24.63
CA ARG A 1 -3.55 16.78 -25.11
C ARG A 1 -4.78 17.17 -24.29
N CYS A 2 -5.97 17.22 -24.89
CA CYS A 2 -7.22 17.41 -24.16
C CYS A 2 -7.58 16.14 -23.36
N TYR A 3 -8.41 16.28 -22.33
CA TYR A 3 -8.93 15.14 -21.57
C TYR A 3 -9.79 14.22 -22.46
N PRO A 4 -9.70 12.88 -22.33
CA PRO A 4 -10.36 11.94 -23.24
C PRO A 4 -11.82 11.69 -22.85
N TRP A 5 -12.66 12.73 -22.90
CA TRP A 5 -14.08 12.63 -22.58
C TRP A 5 -14.77 11.49 -23.36
N GLY A 6 -15.40 10.56 -22.65
CA GLY A 6 -16.09 9.39 -23.21
C GLY A 6 -15.16 8.26 -23.68
N ARG A 7 -13.85 8.37 -23.45
CA ARG A 7 -12.82 7.33 -23.72
C ARG A 7 -11.87 7.18 -22.54
N GLU A 8 -12.36 7.43 -21.35
CA GLU A 8 -11.58 7.34 -20.13
C GLU A 8 -11.17 5.88 -19.84
N ASN A 9 -9.98 5.71 -19.24
CA ASN A 9 -9.64 4.44 -18.62
C ASN A 9 -10.37 4.35 -17.27
N THR A 10 -11.52 3.69 -17.26
CA THR A 10 -12.39 3.56 -16.07
C THR A 10 -11.73 2.78 -14.95
N GLU A 11 -10.93 1.74 -15.27
CA GLU A 11 -10.16 0.98 -14.28
C GLU A 11 -9.19 1.90 -13.52
N LEU A 12 -8.45 2.75 -14.24
CA LEU A 12 -7.54 3.71 -13.63
C LEU A 12 -8.29 4.73 -12.76
N ILE A 13 -9.45 5.19 -13.22
CA ILE A 13 -10.28 6.12 -12.45
C ILE A 13 -10.75 5.49 -11.14
N GLU A 14 -11.29 4.27 -11.18
CA GLU A 14 -11.75 3.56 -9.97
C GLU A 14 -10.59 3.25 -9.02
N TRP A 15 -9.41 2.91 -9.57
CA TRP A 15 -8.20 2.76 -8.77
C TRP A 15 -7.85 4.03 -7.98
N TYR A 16 -7.86 5.19 -8.62
CA TYR A 16 -7.56 6.46 -7.93
C TYR A 16 -8.68 6.88 -6.97
N LYS A 17 -9.95 6.58 -7.26
CA LYS A 17 -11.06 6.79 -6.31
C LYS A 17 -10.84 5.96 -5.04
N LYS A 18 -10.52 4.67 -5.17
CA LYS A 18 -10.20 3.79 -4.04
C LYS A 18 -9.04 4.33 -3.21
N LEU A 19 -7.96 4.79 -3.84
CA LEU A 19 -6.85 5.44 -3.12
C LEU A 19 -7.27 6.74 -2.42
N GLY A 20 -8.19 7.50 -3.01
CA GLY A 20 -8.78 8.69 -2.42
C GLY A 20 -9.58 8.38 -1.16
N GLU A 21 -10.41 7.33 -1.19
CA GLU A 21 -11.17 6.82 -0.03
C GLU A 21 -10.23 6.35 1.08
N ILE A 22 -9.23 5.52 0.75
CA ILE A 22 -8.20 5.09 1.70
C ILE A 22 -7.50 6.29 2.35
N ARG A 23 -7.11 7.31 1.58
CA ARG A 23 -6.47 8.52 2.13
C ARG A 23 -7.43 9.35 3.00
N LYS A 24 -8.71 9.37 2.67
CA LYS A 24 -9.73 10.11 3.42
C LYS A 24 -9.96 9.47 4.79
N ASP A 25 -10.07 8.14 4.83
CA ASP A 25 -10.45 7.37 6.03
C ASP A 25 -9.27 7.09 6.95
N ASN A 26 -8.03 7.31 6.48
CA ASN A 26 -6.81 7.08 7.24
C ASN A 26 -5.93 8.35 7.27
N PRO A 27 -6.17 9.29 8.20
CA PRO A 27 -5.47 10.57 8.29
C PRO A 27 -3.94 10.46 8.36
N VAL A 28 -3.38 9.34 8.82
CA VAL A 28 -1.91 9.13 8.83
C VAL A 28 -1.26 9.28 7.45
N PHE A 29 -2.00 9.10 6.34
CA PHE A 29 -1.47 9.39 5.02
C PHE A 29 -1.24 10.90 4.76
N LYS A 30 -1.94 11.78 5.47
CA LYS A 30 -1.84 13.24 5.35
C LYS A 30 -0.66 13.75 6.18
N ASP A 31 -0.67 13.50 7.48
CA ASP A 31 0.23 14.14 8.45
C ASP A 31 0.94 13.15 9.39
N GLY A 32 0.68 11.85 9.27
CA GLY A 32 1.38 10.83 10.06
C GLY A 32 2.88 10.85 9.80
N LYS A 33 3.68 10.58 10.84
CA LYS A 33 5.13 10.47 10.76
C LYS A 33 5.51 9.43 9.71
N PHE A 34 6.41 9.82 8.81
CA PHE A 34 6.93 8.95 7.75
C PHE A 34 8.20 8.24 8.22
N GLU A 35 8.24 6.92 8.13
CA GLU A 35 9.41 6.11 8.48
C GLU A 35 9.70 5.08 7.39
N ILE A 36 10.89 5.12 6.80
CA ILE A 36 11.34 4.15 5.81
C ILE A 36 11.75 2.86 6.54
N LEU A 37 11.24 1.71 6.06
CA LEU A 37 11.61 0.39 6.59
C LEU A 37 12.57 -0.34 5.64
N SER A 38 12.37 -0.21 4.33
CA SER A 38 13.24 -0.80 3.31
C SER A 38 13.10 -0.04 1.98
N ALA A 39 14.19 0.02 1.21
CA ALA A 39 14.21 0.64 -0.12
C ALA A 39 15.31 -0.01 -0.99
N VAL A 40 15.22 -1.32 -1.18
CA VAL A 40 16.24 -2.12 -1.88
C VAL A 40 15.61 -3.10 -2.86
N ALA A 41 16.39 -3.53 -3.86
CA ALA A 41 16.02 -4.59 -4.80
C ALA A 41 14.64 -4.37 -5.47
N GLY A 42 14.36 -3.15 -5.92
CA GLY A 42 13.11 -2.81 -6.61
C GLY A 42 11.86 -2.81 -5.71
N CYS A 43 12.01 -2.92 -4.39
CA CYS A 43 10.92 -2.85 -3.42
C CYS A 43 11.14 -1.69 -2.44
N VAL A 44 10.09 -0.96 -2.14
CA VAL A 44 10.08 0.08 -1.10
C VAL A 44 9.00 -0.23 -0.09
N ALA A 45 9.37 -0.20 1.19
CA ALA A 45 8.47 -0.34 2.32
C ALA A 45 8.64 0.85 3.27
N PHE A 46 7.52 1.49 3.63
CA PHE A 46 7.52 2.58 4.59
C PHE A 46 6.25 2.57 5.43
N SER A 47 6.33 3.11 6.62
CA SER A 47 5.18 3.30 7.49
C SER A 47 4.78 4.77 7.61
N ARG A 48 3.47 4.99 7.80
CA ARG A 48 2.87 6.24 8.22
C ARG A 48 2.17 5.99 9.54
N LYS A 49 2.53 6.71 10.60
CA LYS A 49 1.92 6.51 11.91
C LYS A 49 1.80 7.77 12.74
N ASN A 50 0.84 7.77 13.65
CA ASN A 50 0.70 8.70 14.75
C ASN A 50 0.37 7.89 16.02
N ASP A 51 -0.10 8.54 17.07
CA ASP A 51 -0.41 7.87 18.34
C ASP A 51 -1.62 6.93 18.25
N SER A 52 -2.52 7.13 17.29
CA SER A 52 -3.78 6.37 17.17
C SER A 52 -3.79 5.34 16.03
N GLU A 53 -2.97 5.53 15.00
CA GLU A 53 -3.06 4.78 13.75
C GLU A 53 -1.67 4.53 13.17
N ALA A 54 -1.49 3.35 12.56
CA ALA A 54 -0.27 3.00 11.85
C ALA A 54 -0.60 2.21 10.58
N ILE A 55 -0.01 2.62 9.47
CA ILE A 55 -0.12 1.97 8.15
C ILE A 55 1.27 1.67 7.61
N LEU A 56 1.39 0.53 6.93
CA LEU A 56 2.57 0.07 6.21
C LEU A 56 2.22 -0.01 4.72
N VAL A 57 3.01 0.66 3.89
CA VAL A 57 2.92 0.57 2.43
C VAL A 57 4.12 -0.20 1.94
N ILE A 58 3.89 -1.23 1.12
CA ILE A 58 4.94 -2.00 0.47
C ILE A 58 4.68 -2.01 -1.04
N SER A 59 5.61 -1.48 -1.81
CA SER A 59 5.48 -1.31 -3.26
C SER A 59 6.57 -2.09 -3.98
N ASN A 60 6.16 -2.99 -4.88
CA ASN A 60 7.04 -3.84 -5.67
C ASN A 60 7.13 -3.31 -7.11
N SER A 61 8.29 -2.78 -7.48
CA SER A 61 8.62 -2.42 -8.87
C SER A 61 9.33 -3.58 -9.62
N ASN A 62 9.43 -4.74 -8.97
CA ASN A 62 9.52 -6.08 -9.55
C ASN A 62 8.92 -6.29 -10.96
N PRO A 63 9.59 -6.83 -12.00
CA PRO A 63 8.89 -7.54 -13.08
C PRO A 63 8.58 -9.00 -12.70
N HIS A 64 8.50 -9.29 -11.40
CA HIS A 64 8.12 -10.58 -10.83
C HIS A 64 7.55 -10.34 -9.41
N PRO A 65 6.73 -11.26 -8.89
CA PRO A 65 6.26 -11.20 -7.52
C PRO A 65 7.41 -11.33 -6.52
N ILE A 66 7.20 -10.82 -5.32
CA ILE A 66 8.12 -10.95 -4.18
C ILE A 66 7.34 -11.32 -2.92
N THR A 67 8.02 -11.95 -1.98
CA THR A 67 7.54 -12.07 -0.60
C THR A 67 8.30 -11.07 0.26
N TYR A 68 7.57 -10.19 0.95
CA TYR A 68 8.13 -9.25 1.91
C TYR A 68 7.89 -9.72 3.34
N TYR A 69 8.95 -9.81 4.15
CA TYR A 69 8.86 -10.19 5.56
C TYR A 69 8.65 -8.94 6.43
N VAL A 70 7.53 -8.88 7.12
CA VAL A 70 7.18 -7.78 8.02
C VAL A 70 7.61 -8.10 9.46
N LYS A 71 7.74 -7.04 10.28
CA LYS A 71 7.93 -7.20 11.73
C LYS A 71 6.66 -7.76 12.37
N SER A 72 6.81 -8.37 13.55
CA SER A 72 5.70 -9.00 14.29
C SER A 72 4.51 -8.07 14.54
N GLU A 73 4.75 -6.77 14.69
CA GLU A 73 3.72 -5.74 14.87
C GLU A 73 2.74 -5.61 13.68
N TRP A 74 3.06 -6.20 12.52
CA TRP A 74 2.24 -6.17 11.31
C TRP A 74 1.58 -7.51 10.97
N CYS A 75 1.83 -8.58 11.75
CA CYS A 75 1.31 -9.91 11.42
C CYS A 75 -0.22 -9.99 11.42
N ASP A 76 -0.88 -9.20 12.27
CA ASP A 76 -2.34 -9.14 12.39
C ASP A 76 -2.97 -7.96 11.63
N ALA A 77 -2.19 -7.28 10.79
CA ALA A 77 -2.64 -6.12 10.03
C ALA A 77 -3.65 -6.52 8.94
N TYR A 78 -4.55 -5.60 8.61
CA TYR A 78 -5.53 -5.80 7.55
C TYR A 78 -5.08 -5.12 6.26
N ASP A 79 -5.32 -5.77 5.13
CA ASP A 79 -5.04 -5.19 3.81
C ASP A 79 -6.16 -4.21 3.40
N LEU A 80 -5.79 -2.94 3.27
CA LEU A 80 -6.65 -1.85 2.84
C LEU A 80 -6.82 -1.80 1.32
N LEU A 81 -5.82 -2.24 0.56
CA LEU A 81 -5.84 -2.19 -0.90
C LEU A 81 -6.37 -3.48 -1.53
N GLY A 82 -6.38 -4.57 -0.76
CA GLY A 82 -7.08 -5.83 -1.06
C GLY A 82 -6.38 -6.71 -2.09
N ASN A 83 -5.09 -6.48 -2.33
CA ASN A 83 -4.32 -7.16 -3.37
C ASN A 83 -3.14 -7.98 -2.81
N GLY A 84 -2.90 -7.94 -1.50
CA GLY A 84 -1.84 -8.69 -0.82
C GLY A 84 -2.40 -9.87 -0.05
N ARG A 85 -1.66 -10.99 -0.03
CA ARG A 85 -1.92 -12.09 0.91
C ARG A 85 -1.00 -11.92 2.10
N VAL A 86 -1.58 -11.73 3.28
CA VAL A 86 -0.84 -11.68 4.56
C VAL A 86 -0.98 -13.04 5.23
N ALA A 87 0.14 -13.72 5.44
CA ALA A 87 0.21 -14.99 6.15
C ALA A 87 1.32 -14.92 7.21
N ALA A 88 0.92 -14.89 8.49
CA ALA A 88 1.84 -14.64 9.60
C ALA A 88 2.66 -13.36 9.38
N ASN A 89 3.97 -13.46 9.18
CA ASN A 89 4.87 -12.32 8.93
C ASN A 89 5.26 -12.16 7.45
N MET A 90 4.61 -12.88 6.54
CA MET A 90 4.89 -12.84 5.10
C MET A 90 3.76 -12.10 4.37
N VAL A 91 4.16 -11.21 3.47
CA VAL A 91 3.25 -10.49 2.57
C VAL A 91 3.66 -10.79 1.14
N ASP A 92 2.80 -11.49 0.42
CA ASP A 92 3.00 -11.72 -1.01
C ASP A 92 2.54 -10.50 -1.80
N ILE A 93 3.42 -10.02 -2.68
CA ILE A 93 3.23 -8.79 -3.44
C ILE A 93 3.52 -9.09 -4.91
N GLU A 94 2.50 -8.95 -5.74
CA GLU A 94 2.58 -9.17 -7.18
C GLU A 94 3.57 -8.23 -7.86
N GLU A 95 3.96 -8.56 -9.09
CA GLU A 95 4.77 -7.66 -9.91
C GLU A 95 4.08 -6.31 -10.13
N LYS A 96 4.86 -5.22 -10.18
CA LYS A 96 4.36 -3.86 -10.42
C LYS A 96 3.15 -3.45 -9.56
N SER A 97 3.07 -3.97 -8.34
CA SER A 97 1.91 -3.82 -7.46
C SER A 97 2.28 -3.17 -6.13
N THR A 98 1.28 -2.93 -5.29
CA THR A 98 1.46 -2.35 -3.96
C THR A 98 0.44 -2.96 -3.00
N VAL A 99 0.85 -3.13 -1.75
CA VAL A 99 0.00 -3.55 -0.65
C VAL A 99 0.01 -2.45 0.41
N ILE A 100 -1.15 -2.20 1.02
CA ILE A 100 -1.31 -1.24 2.11
C ILE A 100 -1.88 -2.00 3.30
N LEU A 101 -1.10 -2.16 4.35
CA LEU A 101 -1.51 -2.81 5.58
C LEU A 101 -1.82 -1.77 6.64
N LYS A 102 -2.92 -1.91 7.36
CA LYS A 102 -3.20 -1.11 8.55
C LYS A 102 -3.17 -1.97 9.79
N ARG A 103 -2.50 -1.46 10.82
CA ARG A 103 -2.42 -2.15 12.11
C ARG A 103 -3.80 -2.15 12.78
N LYS A 104 -4.15 -3.27 13.44
CA LYS A 104 -5.33 -3.33 14.31
C LYS A 104 -5.24 -2.33 15.45
#